data_AF-A0A7L2R541-F1
#
_entry.id   AF-A0A7L2R541-F1
#
_cell.length_a   1.000
_cell.length_b   1.000
_cell.length_c   1.000
_cell.angle_alpha   90.00
_cell.angle_beta   90.00
_cell.angle_gamma   90.00
#
_symmetry.space_group_name_H-M   'P 1'
#
loop_
_entity.id
_entity.type
_entity.pdbx_description
1 polymer ?
#
loop_
_entity_poly.entity_id
_entity_poly.type
_entity_poly.pdbx_seq_one_letter_code
_entity_poly.pdbx_strand_id
1 'polypeptide(L)'
;QCLVPECRGRSFTADRSSPLTTTVDWQSVKVQELMSDDQREAGRIPRTIECELVQDLVDSCVPGDMVTVTGIVKVSSTEEGESETPF
;
A
#
# COMPACT_ATOMS: atom_id res chain seq x y z
N GLN A 1 -17.62 -15.60 -7.18
CA GLN A 1 -18.42 -16.84 -7.11
C GLN A 1 -18.45 -17.32 -5.67
N CYS A 2 -19.61 -17.69 -5.12
CA CYS A 2 -19.71 -18.17 -3.73
C CYS A 2 -19.18 -19.61 -3.62
N LEU A 3 -18.46 -19.92 -2.55
CA LEU A 3 -17.89 -21.25 -2.30
C LEU A 3 -18.90 -22.25 -1.75
N VAL A 4 -20.05 -21.78 -1.24
CA VAL A 4 -21.11 -22.64 -0.71
C VAL A 4 -21.81 -23.35 -1.87
N PRO A 5 -21.87 -24.70 -1.88
CA PRO A 5 -22.60 -25.45 -2.90
C PRO A 5 -24.05 -24.97 -2.99
N GLU A 6 -24.58 -24.85 -4.20
CA GLU A 6 -25.97 -24.42 -4.48
C GLU A 6 -26.31 -22.96 -4.15
N CYS A 7 -25.35 -22.16 -3.65
CA CYS A 7 -25.56 -20.74 -3.45
C CYS A 7 -25.61 -19.99 -4.81
N ARG A 8 -26.76 -19.39 -5.10
CA ARG A 8 -27.00 -18.56 -6.31
C ARG A 8 -26.80 -17.07 -6.06
N GLY A 9 -26.23 -16.70 -4.92
CA GLY A 9 -25.95 -15.32 -4.55
C GLY A 9 -25.04 -14.65 -5.57
N ARG A 10 -25.45 -13.46 -6.04
CA ARG A 10 -24.66 -12.63 -6.97
C ARG A 10 -23.97 -11.46 -6.28
N SER A 11 -24.32 -11.19 -5.02
CA SER A 11 -23.75 -10.14 -4.19
C SER A 11 -22.93 -10.75 -3.05
N PHE A 12 -21.90 -10.01 -2.65
CA PHE A 12 -21.11 -10.29 -1.46
C PHE A 12 -21.19 -9.07 -0.54
N THR A 13 -21.62 -9.28 0.69
CA THR A 13 -21.61 -8.25 1.73
C THR A 13 -20.64 -8.72 2.80
N ALA A 14 -19.57 -7.97 3.02
CA ALA A 14 -18.57 -8.32 4.02
C ALA A 14 -19.15 -8.13 5.44
N ASP A 15 -19.12 -9.19 6.24
CA ASP A 15 -19.43 -9.11 7.66
C ASP A 15 -18.18 -8.69 8.45
N ARG A 16 -18.10 -7.40 8.76
CA ARG A 16 -17.00 -6.82 9.53
C ARG A 16 -17.02 -7.20 11.02
N SER A 17 -18.16 -7.67 11.52
CA SER A 17 -18.34 -8.07 12.93
C SER A 17 -18.02 -9.55 13.18
N SER A 18 -17.82 -10.33 12.12
CA SER A 18 -17.49 -11.75 12.21
C SER A 18 -16.18 -11.97 12.96
N PRO A 19 -16.10 -12.96 13.87
CA PRO A 19 -14.85 -13.33 14.54
C PRO A 19 -13.81 -13.90 13.58
N LEU A 20 -14.20 -14.25 12.34
CA LEU A 20 -13.30 -14.70 11.28
C LEU A 20 -12.68 -13.53 10.49
N THR A 21 -13.15 -12.30 10.70
CA THR A 21 -12.61 -11.11 10.05
C THR A 21 -11.46 -10.57 10.90
N THR A 22 -10.25 -10.54 10.34
CA THR A 22 -9.07 -9.94 10.98
C THR A 22 -8.74 -8.62 10.28
N THR A 23 -8.72 -7.54 11.04
CA THR A 23 -8.20 -6.25 10.59
C THR A 23 -6.70 -6.18 10.86
N VAL A 24 -5.97 -5.60 9.92
CA VAL A 24 -4.51 -5.45 10.01
C VAL A 24 -4.16 -3.99 9.77
N ASP A 25 -3.34 -3.43 10.65
CA ASP A 25 -2.85 -2.08 10.52
C ASP A 25 -1.90 -1.98 9.32
N TRP A 26 -1.99 -0.85 8.62
CA TRP A 26 -1.17 -0.55 7.47
C TRP A 26 -0.82 0.94 7.44
N GLN A 27 0.33 1.27 6.84
CA GLN A 27 0.82 2.62 6.68
C GLN A 27 1.47 2.76 5.29
N SER A 28 1.12 3.81 4.55
CA SER A 28 1.84 4.19 3.33
C SER A 28 2.95 5.19 3.65
N VAL A 29 4.15 4.92 3.14
CA VAL A 29 5.31 5.81 3.23
C VAL A 29 5.90 6.05 1.85
N LYS A 30 6.45 7.26 1.61
CA LYS A 30 7.17 7.59 0.38
C LYS A 30 8.66 7.60 0.66
N VAL A 31 9.39 6.66 0.03
CA VAL A 31 10.84 6.54 0.16
C VAL A 31 11.50 7.22 -1.03
N GLN A 32 12.48 8.07 -0.75
CA GLN A 32 13.28 8.74 -1.76
C GLN A 32 14.60 8.00 -1.98
N GLU A 33 15.07 7.92 -3.22
CA GLU A 33 16.38 7.35 -3.53
C GLU A 33 17.51 8.15 -2.85
N LEU A 34 18.55 7.45 -2.40
CA LEU A 34 19.78 8.09 -1.92
C LEU A 34 20.58 8.59 -3.12
N MET A 35 20.98 9.86 -3.08
CA MET A 35 21.83 10.48 -4.10
C MET A 35 23.28 10.02 -3.89
N SER A 36 23.86 9.36 -4.90
CA SER A 36 25.31 9.10 -4.94
C SER A 36 26.03 10.36 -5.43
N ASP A 37 27.23 10.64 -4.91
CA ASP A 37 28.06 11.81 -5.26
C ASP A 37 28.64 11.74 -6.71
N ASP A 38 28.19 10.78 -7.52
CA ASP A 38 28.59 10.67 -8.92
C ASP A 38 28.13 11.92 -9.67
N GLN A 39 29.10 12.78 -9.98
CA GLN A 39 28.99 14.07 -10.65
C GLN A 39 28.19 14.06 -11.98
N ARG A 40 27.78 12.87 -12.46
CA ARG A 40 26.98 12.62 -13.66
C ARG A 40 25.48 12.86 -13.47
N GLU A 41 24.95 12.94 -12.24
CA GLU A 41 23.52 13.19 -11.96
C GLU A 41 23.20 14.59 -11.40
N ALA A 42 24.15 15.54 -11.48
CA ALA A 42 23.95 16.90 -10.98
C ALA A 42 22.70 17.57 -11.61
N GLY A 43 21.71 17.91 -10.79
CA GLY A 43 20.48 18.61 -11.19
C GLY A 43 19.25 17.71 -11.42
N ARG A 44 19.37 16.39 -11.23
CA ARG A 44 18.23 15.47 -11.33
C ARG A 44 17.37 15.50 -10.07
N ILE A 45 16.04 15.40 -10.23
CA ILE A 45 15.10 15.25 -9.10
C ILE A 45 15.17 13.79 -8.60
N PRO A 46 15.36 13.57 -7.28
CA PRO A 46 15.37 12.22 -6.73
C PRO A 46 14.06 11.46 -7.00
N ARG A 47 14.15 10.20 -7.42
CA ARG A 47 13.00 9.30 -7.57
C ARG A 47 12.40 8.96 -6.20
N THR A 48 11.10 8.74 -6.20
CA THR A 48 10.37 8.25 -5.03
C THR A 48 9.61 6.98 -5.36
N ILE A 49 9.50 6.08 -4.40
CA ILE A 49 8.65 4.90 -4.44
C ILE A 49 7.70 4.91 -3.25
N GLU A 50 6.46 4.50 -3.47
CA GLU A 50 5.50 4.28 -2.38
C GLU A 50 5.64 2.86 -1.84
N CYS A 51 5.64 2.74 -0.52
CA CYS A 51 5.78 1.47 0.18
C CYS A 51 4.65 1.32 1.20
N GLU A 52 4.02 0.15 1.21
CA GLU A 52 3.02 -0.23 2.21
C GLU A 52 3.71 -1.02 3.33
N LEU A 53 3.71 -0.47 4.53
CA LEU A 53 4.12 -1.15 5.76
C LEU A 53 2.86 -1.77 6.40
N VAL A 54 2.97 -2.99 6.92
CA VAL A 54 1.84 -3.71 7.52
C VAL A 54 2.24 -4.31 8.87
N GLN A 55 1.26 -4.49 9.75
CA GLN A 55 1.45 -5.12 11.08
C GLN A 55 2.58 -4.43 11.86
N ASP A 56 3.57 -5.19 12.31
CA ASP A 56 4.68 -4.76 13.15
C ASP A 56 5.59 -3.71 12.49
N LEU A 57 5.47 -3.50 11.18
CA LEU A 57 6.21 -2.46 10.45
C LEU A 57 5.54 -1.09 10.51
N VAL A 58 4.29 -1.01 10.93
CA VAL A 58 3.59 0.28 11.13
C VAL A 58 4.31 1.07 12.22
N ASP A 59 4.51 2.36 12.00
CA ASP A 59 5.24 3.30 12.87
C ASP A 59 6.71 2.94 13.12
N SER A 60 7.29 2.05 12.31
CA SER A 60 8.70 1.65 12.44
C SER A 60 9.70 2.68 11.89
N CYS A 61 9.23 3.67 11.13
CA CYS A 61 10.04 4.78 10.61
C CYS A 61 9.30 6.11 10.71
N VAL A 62 10.07 7.19 10.74
CA VAL A 62 9.56 8.57 10.74
C VAL A 62 10.11 9.37 9.56
N PRO A 63 9.46 10.49 9.17
CA PRO A 63 9.97 11.34 8.10
C PRO A 63 11.40 11.83 8.40
N GLY A 64 12.30 11.62 7.44
CA GLY A 64 13.72 11.98 7.56
C GLY A 64 14.65 10.82 7.86
N ASP A 65 14.12 9.64 8.21
CA ASP A 65 14.94 8.45 8.44
C ASP A 65 15.60 7.95 7.15
N MET A 66 16.86 7.54 7.26
CA MET A 66 17.55 6.78 6.23
C MET A 66 17.27 5.30 6.44
N VAL A 67 16.42 4.73 5.58
CA VAL A 67 15.93 3.35 5.71
C VAL A 67 16.36 2.48 4.54
N THR A 68 16.56 1.19 4.82
CA THR A 68 16.70 0.14 3.80
C THR A 68 15.44 -0.69 3.82
N VAL A 69 14.69 -0.72 2.71
CA VAL A 69 13.42 -1.43 2.60
C VAL A 69 13.60 -2.69 1.75
N THR A 70 13.05 -3.81 2.23
CA THR A 70 12.93 -5.07 1.47
C THR A 70 11.47 -5.50 1.45
N GLY A 71 10.98 -5.97 0.31
CA GLY A 71 9.58 -6.36 0.20
C GLY A 71 9.19 -6.86 -1.19
N ILE A 72 7.89 -6.99 -1.40
CA ILE A 72 7.31 -7.44 -2.67
C ILE A 72 7.03 -6.21 -3.54
N VAL A 73 7.56 -6.21 -4.77
CA VAL A 73 7.24 -5.18 -5.76
C VAL A 73 5.84 -5.44 -6.31
N LYS A 74 4.92 -4.51 -6.04
CA LYS A 74 3.56 -4.52 -6.58
C LYS A 74 3.43 -3.47 -7.67
N VAL A 75 2.74 -3.82 -8.76
CA VAL A 75 2.32 -2.84 -9.77
C VAL A 75 0.89 -2.45 -9.43
N SER A 76 0.69 -1.20 -9.02
CA SER A 76 -0.66 -0.67 -8.88
C SER A 76 -1.09 -0.07 -10.21
N SER A 77 -2.20 -0.56 -10.76
CA SER A 77 -2.89 0.15 -11.83
C SER A 77 -3.53 1.38 -11.18
N THR A 78 -3.05 2.58 -11.50
CA THR A 78 -3.77 3.81 -11.16
C THR A 78 -5.06 3.83 -11.96
N GLU A 79 -6.12 3.23 -11.42
CA GLU A 79 -7.47 3.68 -11.72
C GLU A 79 -7.61 5.01 -10.98
N GLU A 80 -7.50 6.12 -11.70
CA GLU A 80 -7.98 7.42 -11.22
C GLU A 80 -9.46 7.25 -10.89
N GLY A 81 -9.75 6.96 -9.61
CA GLY A 81 -11.08 6.75 -9.09
C GLY A 81 -11.83 8.06 -9.03
N GLU A 82 -12.35 8.51 -10.17
CA GLU A 82 -13.46 9.45 -10.22
C GLU A 82 -14.70 8.71 -9.71
N SER A 83 -14.97 8.81 -8.42
CA SER A 83 -16.31 8.76 -7.84
C SER A 83 -16.26 9.22 -6.39
N GLU A 84 -16.22 10.54 -6.22
CA GLU A 84 -16.93 11.16 -5.12
C GLU A 84 -18.39 10.73 -5.20
N THR A 85 -18.82 9.76 -4.39
CA THR A 85 -20.24 9.64 -4.05
C THR A 85 -20.45 10.33 -2.71
N PRO A 86 -21.18 11.45 -2.64
CA PRO A 86 -21.61 12.00 -1.38
C PRO A 86 -22.73 11.11 -0.83
N PHE A 87 -22.67 10.87 0.49
CA PHE A 87 -23.64 10.18 1.36
C PHE A 87 -23.54 8.65 1.45
#